data_AF-A0AAU5GVS1-F1
#
_entry.id   AF-A0AAU5GVS1-F1
#
_cell.length_a   1.000
_cell.length_b   1.000
_cell.length_c   1.000
_cell.angle_alpha   90.00
_cell.angle_beta   90.00
_cell.angle_gamma   90.00
#
_symmetry.space_group_name_H-M   'P 1'
#
loop_
_entity.id
_entity.type
_entity.pdbx_description
1 polymer ?
#
loop_
_entity_poly.entity_id
_entity_poly.type
_entity_poly.pdbx_seq_one_letter_code
_entity_poly.pdbx_strand_id
1 'polypeptide(L)'
;MDNDSDPRPLVIIDAANTVGSVPDGWWRDRHGATVRLRDALAPLAGLGLPATAPGVPGWAAAPPLDLVLVVEGAARGVPPVPGVRVEAAPGSGDDLIAELAADAEAAEGGRRCLVITADRELRARVTAHGALVAGPRVVRPPAG
;
A
#
# COMPACT_ATOMS: atom_id res chain seq x y z
N MET A 1 -23.69 -1.34 -23.09
CA MET A 1 -24.02 -0.86 -21.74
C MET A 1 -23.01 -1.53 -20.85
N ASP A 2 -21.88 -0.88 -20.76
CA ASP A 2 -20.62 -1.47 -20.37
C ASP A 2 -20.62 -1.22 -18.88
N ASN A 3 -20.86 -2.26 -18.09
CA ASN A 3 -20.96 -2.13 -16.64
C ASN A 3 -19.55 -1.95 -16.06
N ASP A 4 -18.98 -0.78 -16.29
CA ASP A 4 -17.63 -0.35 -15.92
C ASP A 4 -17.58 0.13 -14.46
N SER A 5 -18.01 -0.70 -13.52
CA SER A 5 -17.94 -0.34 -12.10
C SER A 5 -17.66 -1.52 -11.19
N ASP A 6 -16.75 -2.41 -11.61
CA ASP A 6 -15.99 -3.12 -10.59
C ASP A 6 -15.07 -2.08 -9.92
N PRO A 7 -15.17 -1.85 -8.60
CA PRO A 7 -14.33 -0.86 -7.92
C PRO A 7 -12.85 -1.14 -8.22
N ARG A 8 -12.12 -0.08 -8.59
CA ARG A 8 -10.69 -0.17 -8.93
C ARG A 8 -9.95 -0.95 -7.83
N PRO A 9 -9.03 -1.86 -8.16
CA PRO A 9 -8.33 -2.60 -7.13
C PRO A 9 -7.58 -1.67 -6.16
N LEU A 10 -7.64 -2.01 -4.87
CA LEU A 10 -7.00 -1.28 -3.79
C LEU A 10 -5.63 -1.91 -3.48
N VAL A 11 -4.60 -1.09 -3.40
CA VAL A 11 -3.30 -1.50 -2.85
C VAL A 11 -3.00 -0.62 -1.65
N ILE A 12 -2.88 -1.24 -0.47
CA ILE A 12 -2.54 -0.58 0.79
C ILE A 12 -1.06 -0.84 1.08
N ILE A 13 -0.29 0.22 1.31
CA ILE A 13 1.14 0.16 1.57
C ILE A 13 1.38 0.54 3.02
N ASP A 14 1.97 -0.38 3.78
CA ASP A 14 2.52 -0.11 5.09
C ASP A 14 3.82 0.69 4.94
N ALA A 15 3.76 2.00 5.21
CA ALA A 15 4.92 2.86 5.03
C ALA A 15 6.05 2.52 6.01
N ALA A 16 5.72 2.25 7.28
CA ALA A 16 6.71 2.01 8.32
C ALA A 16 7.49 0.72 8.04
N ASN A 17 6.79 -0.36 7.67
CA ASN A 17 7.42 -1.61 7.28
C ASN A 17 8.20 -1.47 5.97
N THR A 18 7.65 -0.75 4.99
CA THR A 18 8.30 -0.61 3.69
C THR A 18 9.60 0.20 3.80
N VAL A 19 9.54 1.38 4.41
CA VAL A 19 10.72 2.23 4.68
C VAL A 19 11.72 1.50 5.57
N GLY A 20 11.25 0.87 6.65
CA GLY A 20 12.10 0.12 7.58
C GLY A 20 12.86 -1.05 6.94
N SER A 21 12.41 -1.50 5.77
CA SER A 21 12.99 -2.61 5.03
C SER A 21 14.07 -2.21 4.01
N VAL A 22 14.33 -0.90 3.87
CA VAL A 22 15.37 -0.32 3.00
C VAL A 22 16.60 0.06 3.85
N PRO A 23 17.82 -0.34 3.48
CA PRO A 23 19.04 0.02 4.21
C PRO A 23 19.57 1.42 3.80
N ASP A 24 18.72 2.44 3.70
CA ASP A 24 19.08 3.80 3.23
C ASP A 24 19.33 4.81 4.37
N GLY A 25 19.36 4.35 5.62
CA GLY A 25 19.51 5.24 6.78
C GLY A 25 18.24 6.02 7.14
N TRP A 26 17.06 5.56 6.71
CA TRP A 26 15.74 6.12 7.03
C TRP A 26 15.52 6.57 8.49
N TRP A 27 16.21 5.95 9.44
CA TRP A 27 16.10 6.30 10.86
C TRP A 27 16.50 7.75 11.16
N ARG A 28 17.35 8.37 10.31
CA ARG A 28 17.75 9.77 10.43
C ARG A 28 16.68 10.75 9.95
N ASP A 29 15.90 10.34 8.96
CA ASP A 29 14.85 11.17 8.33
C ASP A 29 13.70 10.27 7.84
N ARG A 30 12.82 9.91 8.78
CA ARG A 30 11.66 9.05 8.50
C ARG A 30 10.67 9.71 7.55
N HIS A 31 10.47 11.02 7.72
CA HIS A 31 9.54 11.79 6.91
C HIS A 31 10.01 11.84 5.45
N GLY A 32 11.27 12.20 5.21
CA GLY A 32 11.85 12.22 3.86
C GLY A 32 11.92 10.85 3.22
N ALA A 33 12.22 9.78 3.98
CA ALA A 33 12.18 8.42 3.45
C ALA A 33 10.76 8.02 3.00
N THR A 34 9.74 8.41 3.76
CA THR A 34 8.33 8.17 3.41
C THR A 34 7.91 8.98 2.19
N VAL A 35 8.36 10.24 2.06
CA VAL A 35 8.16 11.07 0.86
C VAL A 35 8.74 10.39 -0.38
N ARG A 36 9.97 9.88 -0.31
CA ARG A 36 10.59 9.16 -1.43
C ARG A 36 9.81 7.90 -1.81
N LEU A 37 9.32 7.15 -0.83
CA LEU A 37 8.45 6.00 -1.07
C LEU A 37 7.17 6.41 -1.79
N ARG A 38 6.46 7.44 -1.30
CA ARG A 38 5.24 7.97 -1.95
C ARG A 38 5.51 8.35 -3.41
N ASP A 39 6.60 9.06 -3.67
CA ASP A 39 6.93 9.51 -5.03
C ASP A 39 7.26 8.35 -5.97
N ALA A 40 7.89 7.28 -5.46
CA ALA A 40 8.12 6.05 -6.20
C ALA A 40 6.83 5.25 -6.49
N LEU A 41 5.81 5.38 -5.62
CA LEU A 41 4.51 4.73 -5.79
C LEU A 41 3.63 5.42 -6.85
N ALA A 42 3.72 6.74 -7.00
CA ALA A 42 2.80 7.51 -7.84
C ALA A 42 2.69 7.01 -9.29
N PRO A 43 3.78 6.67 -10.01
CA PRO A 43 3.67 6.10 -11.35
C PRO A 43 2.93 4.76 -11.39
N LEU A 44 3.01 3.95 -10.32
CA LEU A 44 2.42 2.60 -10.29
C LEU A 44 0.89 2.63 -10.31
N ALA A 45 0.25 3.74 -9.90
CA ALA A 45 -1.20 3.91 -10.01
C ALA A 45 -1.69 3.79 -11.46
N GLY A 46 -0.90 4.32 -12.41
CA GLY A 46 -1.18 4.28 -13.85
C GLY A 46 -0.47 3.17 -14.62
N LEU A 47 0.50 2.48 -14.01
CA LEU A 47 1.28 1.42 -14.66
C LEU A 47 0.95 0.00 -14.16
N GLY A 48 0.40 -0.13 -12.95
CA GLY A 48 0.31 -1.41 -12.26
C GLY A 48 1.60 -1.76 -11.49
N LEU A 49 1.53 -2.78 -10.63
CA LEU A 49 2.69 -3.35 -9.94
C LEU A 49 3.50 -4.28 -10.88
N PRO A 50 4.79 -4.55 -10.60
CA PRO A 50 5.58 -5.46 -11.42
C PRO A 50 4.98 -6.88 -11.43
N ALA A 51 4.50 -7.33 -12.59
CA ALA A 51 3.83 -8.62 -12.77
C ALA A 51 4.69 -9.84 -12.36
N THR A 52 6.01 -9.70 -12.42
CA THR A 52 6.97 -10.75 -12.06
C THR A 52 7.31 -10.77 -10.57
N ALA A 53 6.85 -9.78 -9.79
CA ALA A 53 7.18 -9.71 -8.38
C ALA A 53 6.36 -10.74 -7.57
N PRO A 54 6.99 -11.49 -6.63
CA PRO A 54 6.30 -12.51 -5.86
C PRO A 54 5.13 -11.93 -5.04
N GLY A 55 3.98 -12.61 -5.11
CA GLY A 55 2.77 -12.22 -4.38
C GLY A 55 1.93 -11.15 -5.06
N VAL A 56 2.34 -10.62 -6.21
CA VAL A 56 1.52 -9.67 -7.00
C VAL A 56 0.50 -10.47 -7.83
N PRO A 57 -0.81 -10.31 -7.56
CA PRO A 57 -1.85 -10.95 -8.39
C PRO A 57 -1.96 -10.24 -9.74
N GLY A 58 -2.42 -10.96 -10.77
CA GLY A 58 -2.51 -10.43 -12.14
C GLY A 58 -3.33 -9.14 -12.26
N TRP A 59 -4.36 -8.96 -11.44
CA TRP A 59 -5.15 -7.73 -11.41
C TRP A 59 -4.40 -6.53 -10.81
N ALA A 60 -3.42 -6.75 -9.93
CA ALA A 60 -2.61 -5.67 -9.36
C ALA A 60 -1.47 -5.27 -10.30
N ALA A 61 -1.18 -6.08 -11.31
CA ALA A 61 -0.22 -5.77 -12.36
C ALA A 61 -0.81 -4.93 -13.51
N ALA A 62 -2.12 -4.70 -13.50
CA ALA A 62 -2.82 -3.90 -14.51
C ALA A 62 -3.37 -2.60 -13.88
N PRO A 63 -3.23 -1.45 -14.54
CA PRO A 63 -3.85 -0.20 -14.09
C PRO A 63 -5.34 -0.11 -14.47
N PRO A 64 -6.11 0.82 -13.87
CA PRO A 64 -5.71 1.73 -12.81
C PRO A 64 -5.77 1.09 -11.42
N LEU A 65 -4.81 1.44 -10.55
CA LEU A 65 -4.80 1.07 -9.14
C LEU A 65 -5.14 2.27 -8.27
N ASP A 66 -5.90 2.06 -7.20
CA ASP A 66 -5.99 3.03 -6.12
C ASP A 66 -4.96 2.68 -5.05
N LEU A 67 -3.95 3.53 -4.89
CA LEU A 67 -2.87 3.34 -3.93
C LEU A 67 -3.13 4.14 -2.66
N VAL A 68 -2.97 3.49 -1.51
CA VAL A 68 -3.04 4.10 -0.18
C VAL A 68 -1.74 3.85 0.56
N LEU A 69 -1.02 4.91 0.88
CA LEU A 69 0.14 4.86 1.76
C LEU A 69 -0.30 5.17 3.19
N VAL A 70 -0.23 4.17 4.07
CA VAL A 70 -0.56 4.36 5.49
C VAL A 70 0.68 4.81 6.25
N VAL A 71 0.61 5.97 6.89
CA VAL A 71 1.71 6.58 7.64
C VAL A 71 1.37 6.69 9.12
N GLU A 72 2.40 6.63 9.97
CA GLU A 72 2.27 6.75 11.41
C GLU A 72 3.44 7.54 12.04
N GLY A 73 3.27 7.95 13.30
CA GLY A 73 4.33 8.61 14.08
C GLY A 73 4.99 9.79 13.37
N ALA A 74 6.32 9.74 13.25
CA ALA A 74 7.14 10.81 12.66
C ALA A 74 6.94 11.00 11.14
N ALA A 75 6.26 10.07 10.47
CA ALA A 75 5.89 10.22 9.06
C ALA A 75 4.50 10.86 8.88
N ARG A 76 3.76 11.13 9.96
CA ARG A 76 2.53 11.93 9.88
C ARG A 76 2.86 13.30 9.29
N GLY A 77 2.07 13.74 8.31
CA GLY A 77 2.28 15.02 7.62
C GLY A 77 2.83 14.90 6.20
N VAL A 78 3.19 13.70 5.72
CA VAL A 78 3.47 13.47 4.30
C VAL A 78 2.21 13.79 3.49
N PRO A 79 2.25 14.77 2.56
CA PRO A 79 1.06 15.12 1.79
C PRO A 79 0.77 14.08 0.70
N PRO A 80 -0.48 13.91 0.28
CA PRO A 80 -0.81 13.08 -0.88
C PRO A 80 -0.30 13.71 -2.18
N VAL A 81 -0.24 12.89 -3.23
CA VAL A 81 0.08 13.31 -4.61
C VAL A 81 -0.89 12.64 -5.58
N PRO A 82 -1.07 13.15 -6.81
CA PRO A 82 -1.86 12.45 -7.82
C PRO A 82 -1.40 10.99 -7.96
N GLY A 83 -2.35 10.04 -7.85
CA GLY A 83 -2.08 8.61 -7.89
C GLY A 83 -1.83 7.93 -6.53
N VAL A 84 -1.55 8.67 -5.45
CA VAL A 84 -1.32 8.09 -4.11
C VAL A 84 -2.06 8.89 -3.04
N ARG A 85 -3.04 8.24 -2.41
CA ARG A 85 -3.64 8.75 -1.17
C ARG A 85 -2.70 8.44 0.00
N VAL A 86 -2.63 9.35 0.96
CA VAL A 86 -1.87 9.16 2.19
C VAL A 86 -2.85 9.23 3.34
N GLU A 87 -2.91 8.18 4.15
CA GLU A 87 -3.78 8.09 5.32
C GLU A 87 -2.92 8.02 6.57
N ALA A 88 -3.13 8.94 7.51
CA ALA A 88 -2.36 8.99 8.75
C ALA A 88 -3.09 8.23 9.85
N ALA A 89 -2.48 7.14 10.34
CA ALA A 89 -3.04 6.38 11.45
C ALA A 89 -3.01 7.23 12.74
N PRO A 90 -4.15 7.43 13.44
CA PRO A 90 -4.19 8.16 14.71
C PRO A 90 -3.51 7.38 15.84
N GLY A 91 -3.56 6.05 15.77
CA GLY A 91 -2.84 5.11 16.62
C GLY A 91 -1.76 4.37 15.83
N SER A 92 -1.95 3.05 15.69
CA SER A 92 -1.08 2.14 14.95
C SER A 92 -1.44 2.08 13.46
N GLY A 93 -0.42 2.06 12.59
CA GLY A 93 -0.59 1.80 11.17
C GLY A 93 -1.28 0.47 10.89
N ASP A 94 -0.97 -0.57 11.66
CA ASP A 94 -1.53 -1.92 11.48
C ASP A 94 -3.05 -1.94 11.67
N ASP A 95 -3.56 -1.16 12.63
CA ASP A 95 -4.99 -1.09 12.91
C ASP A 95 -5.74 -0.41 11.76
N LEU A 96 -5.21 0.71 11.26
CA LEU A 96 -5.78 1.40 10.11
C LEU A 96 -5.71 0.55 8.83
N ILE A 97 -4.62 -0.20 8.62
CA ILE A 97 -4.50 -1.10 7.45
C ILE A 97 -5.54 -2.22 7.53
N ALA A 98 -5.72 -2.83 8.71
CA ALA A 98 -6.73 -3.87 8.91
C ALA A 98 -8.16 -3.34 8.70
N GLU A 99 -8.46 -2.13 9.18
CA GLU A 99 -9.73 -1.44 8.95
C GLU A 99 -9.98 -1.18 7.46
N LEU A 100 -9.01 -0.61 6.74
CA LEU A 100 -9.12 -0.36 5.30
C LEU A 100 -9.29 -1.65 4.48
N ALA A 101 -8.66 -2.75 4.90
CA ALA A 101 -8.84 -4.06 4.28
C ALA A 101 -10.25 -4.62 4.53
N ALA A 102 -10.78 -4.47 5.74
CA ALA A 102 -12.15 -4.85 6.09
C ALA A 102 -13.19 -4.04 5.30
N ASP A 103 -12.98 -2.72 5.16
CA ASP A 103 -13.85 -1.84 4.39
C ASP A 103 -13.88 -2.22 2.90
N ALA A 104 -12.73 -2.63 2.35
CA ALA A 104 -12.63 -3.08 0.97
C ALA A 104 -13.47 -4.36 0.74
N GLU A 105 -13.39 -5.32 1.66
CA GLU A 105 -14.19 -6.55 1.60
C GLU A 105 -15.68 -6.28 1.80
N ALA A 106 -16.04 -5.34 2.69
CA ALA A 106 -17.42 -4.98 2.99
C ALA A 106 -18.10 -4.14 1.88
N ALA A 107 -17.34 -3.61 0.92
CA ALA A 107 -17.88 -2.86 -0.20
C ALA A 107 -18.80 -3.72 -1.08
N GLU A 108 -19.79 -3.11 -1.73
CA GLU A 108 -20.71 -3.84 -2.62
C GLU A 108 -19.94 -4.55 -3.75
N GLY A 109 -20.07 -5.87 -3.82
CA GLY A 109 -19.34 -6.72 -4.77
C GLY A 109 -17.93 -7.14 -4.33
N GLY A 110 -17.43 -6.65 -3.19
CA GLY A 110 -16.10 -6.94 -2.67
C GLY A 110 -14.99 -6.30 -3.49
N ARG A 111 -14.25 -5.37 -2.91
CA ARG A 111 -13.15 -4.69 -3.59
C ARG A 111 -11.86 -5.49 -3.43
N ARG A 112 -11.28 -5.91 -4.56
CA ARG A 112 -9.95 -6.56 -4.61
C ARG A 112 -8.92 -5.73 -3.84
N CYS A 113 -8.31 -6.33 -2.82
CA CYS A 113 -7.37 -5.67 -1.92
C CYS A 113 -6.04 -6.42 -1.86
N LEU A 114 -4.94 -5.67 -1.97
CA LEU A 114 -3.57 -6.16 -1.76
C LEU A 114 -2.90 -5.29 -0.71
N VAL A 115 -2.32 -5.91 0.31
CA VAL A 115 -1.53 -5.23 1.34
C VAL A 115 -0.04 -5.48 1.10
N ILE A 116 0.75 -4.42 1.08
CA ILE A 116 2.20 -4.48 0.99
C ILE A 116 2.78 -4.35 2.40
N THR A 117 3.21 -5.48 2.97
CA THR A 117 3.87 -5.55 4.28
C THR A 117 4.69 -6.83 4.41
N ALA A 118 5.71 -6.81 5.28
CA ALA A 118 6.43 -7.98 5.75
C ALA A 118 6.02 -8.39 7.18
N ASP A 119 5.13 -7.64 7.83
CA ASP A 119 4.65 -7.97 9.16
C ASP A 119 3.75 -9.21 9.15
N ARG A 120 4.06 -10.18 10.01
CA ARG A 120 3.37 -11.48 10.04
C ARG A 120 2.03 -11.42 10.75
N GLU A 121 1.92 -10.58 11.78
CA GLU A 121 0.69 -10.39 12.53
C GLU A 121 -0.32 -9.62 11.68
N LEU A 122 0.12 -8.49 11.08
CA LEU A 122 -0.70 -7.73 10.16
C LEU A 122 -1.15 -8.58 8.96
N ARG A 123 -0.24 -9.39 8.40
CA ARG A 123 -0.60 -10.33 7.32
C ARG A 123 -1.74 -11.26 7.72
N ALA A 124 -1.71 -11.83 8.93
CA ALA A 124 -2.78 -12.71 9.40
C ALA A 124 -4.12 -11.95 9.51
N ARG A 125 -4.08 -10.72 10.04
CA ARG A 125 -5.25 -9.85 10.21
C ARG A 125 -5.91 -9.49 8.87
N VAL A 126 -5.14 -9.00 7.90
CA VAL A 126 -5.69 -8.53 6.61
C VAL A 126 -6.18 -9.68 5.74
N THR A 127 -5.53 -10.85 5.80
CA THR A 127 -6.00 -12.05 5.07
C THR A 127 -7.30 -12.60 5.66
N ALA A 128 -7.59 -12.37 6.95
CA ALA A 128 -8.91 -12.67 7.52
C ALA A 128 -10.05 -11.84 6.88
N HIS A 129 -9.71 -10.70 6.26
CA HIS A 129 -10.61 -9.84 5.49
C HIS A 129 -10.48 -10.06 3.97
N GLY A 130 -9.98 -11.20 3.51
CA GLY A 130 -9.90 -11.51 2.07
C GLY A 130 -8.77 -10.82 1.31
N ALA A 131 -7.99 -9.94 1.95
CA ALA A 131 -6.88 -9.26 1.30
C ALA A 131 -5.70 -10.21 1.00
N LEU A 132 -5.12 -10.04 -0.19
CA LEU A 132 -3.84 -10.66 -0.56
C LEU A 132 -2.68 -9.88 0.06
N VAL A 133 -1.51 -10.51 0.19
CA VAL A 133 -0.31 -9.87 0.76
C VAL A 133 0.90 -10.09 -0.11
N ALA A 134 1.65 -9.01 -0.36
CA ALA A 134 2.95 -9.06 -0.99
C ALA A 134 4.01 -8.31 -0.16
N GLY A 135 5.27 -8.68 -0.35
CA GLY A 135 6.37 -8.11 0.45
C GLY A 135 6.75 -6.69 -0.01
N PRO A 136 7.40 -5.89 0.86
CA PRO A 136 7.79 -4.51 0.55
C PRO A 136 8.64 -4.35 -0.71
N ARG A 137 9.44 -5.37 -1.06
CA ARG A 137 10.32 -5.37 -2.25
C ARG A 137 9.59 -5.07 -3.56
N VAL A 138 8.28 -5.29 -3.61
CA VAL A 138 7.45 -4.97 -4.78
C VAL A 138 7.45 -3.48 -5.10
N VAL A 139 7.56 -2.62 -4.08
CA VAL A 139 7.38 -1.17 -4.20
C VAL A 139 8.54 -0.34 -3.63
N ARG A 140 9.63 -1.00 -3.23
CA ARG A 140 10.80 -0.28 -2.68
C ARG A 140 11.36 0.69 -3.72
N PRO A 141 11.67 1.93 -3.33
CA PRO A 141 12.47 2.79 -4.18
C PRO A 141 13.86 2.15 -4.40
N PRO A 142 14.51 2.39 -5.55
CA PRO A 142 15.88 1.97 -5.77
C PRO A 142 16.79 2.53 -4.66
N ALA A 143 17.78 1.74 -4.23
CA ALA A 143 18.79 2.24 -3.32
C ALA A 143 19.55 3.38 -4.04
N GLY A 144 19.49 4.58 -3.46
CA GLY A 144 20.22 5.76 -3.95
C GLY A 144 21.72 5.67 -3.71
#